data_AF-X1U0S3-F1
#
_entry.id   AF-X1U0S3-F1
#
_cell.length_a   1.000
_cell.length_b   1.000
_cell.length_c   1.000
_cell.angle_alpha   90.00
_cell.angle_beta   90.00
_cell.angle_gamma   90.00
#
_symmetry.space_group_name_H-M   'P 1'
#
loop_
_entity.id
_entity.type
_entity.pdbx_description
1 polymer ?
#
loop_
_entity_poly.entity_id
_entity_poly.type
_entity_poly.pdbx_seq_one_letter_code
_entity_poly.pdbx_strand_id
1 'polypeptide(L)'
;MMKIKEIKAKSIIVKSNLPEGDFVINPYVGCMHGCKYCYARFMKRFTGHTEPWGSFVDIKINAGDLIPKGTNKYKKKSITISSVTDP
;
A
#
# COMPACT_ATOMS: atom_id res chain seq x y z
N MET A 1 6.92 20.50 3.61
CA MET A 1 5.63 20.59 2.92
C MET A 1 5.20 19.18 2.54
N MET A 2 3.93 18.84 2.72
CA MET A 2 3.39 17.53 2.37
C MET A 2 3.31 17.35 0.85
N LYS A 3 3.74 16.20 0.33
CA LYS A 3 3.65 15.85 -1.09
C LYS A 3 2.60 14.78 -1.34
N ILE A 4 1.61 15.09 -2.17
CA ILE A 4 0.58 14.14 -2.59
C ILE A 4 0.72 13.94 -4.09
N LYS A 5 0.74 12.68 -4.53
CA LYS A 5 0.87 12.33 -5.95
C LYS A 5 -0.13 11.25 -6.32
N GLU A 6 -0.73 11.36 -7.49
CA GLU A 6 -1.48 10.27 -8.09
C GLU A 6 -0.55 9.37 -8.92
N ILE A 7 -0.65 8.06 -8.70
CA ILE A 7 0.14 7.06 -9.42
C ILE A 7 -0.76 5.95 -9.95
N LYS A 8 -0.28 5.27 -11.00
CA LYS A 8 -0.89 4.03 -11.49
C LYS A 8 -0.04 2.84 -11.05
N ALA A 9 -0.70 1.82 -10.50
CA ALA A 9 -0.07 0.56 -10.15
C ALA A 9 -0.27 -0.48 -11.26
N LYS A 10 0.61 -1.48 -11.32
CA LYS A 10 0.48 -2.65 -12.22
C LYS A 10 -0.35 -3.79 -11.59
N SER A 11 -0.38 -3.85 -10.26
CA SER A 11 -1.17 -4.79 -9.47
C SER A 11 -1.52 -4.13 -8.14
N ILE A 12 -2.68 -4.48 -7.57
CA ILE A 12 -3.13 -3.99 -6.27
C ILE A 12 -3.13 -5.09 -5.20
N ILE A 13 -3.32 -6.35 -5.60
CA ILE A 13 -3.31 -7.51 -4.70
C ILE A 13 -1.93 -8.17 -4.80
N VAL A 14 -1.19 -8.16 -3.69
CA VAL A 14 0.17 -8.72 -3.60
C VAL A 14 0.17 -9.84 -2.57
N LYS A 15 0.98 -10.89 -2.77
CA LYS A 15 1.16 -11.92 -1.74
C LYS A 15 1.74 -11.29 -0.49
N SER A 16 1.15 -11.57 0.65
CA SER A 16 1.61 -11.04 1.93
C SER A 16 2.74 -11.91 2.49
N ASN A 17 3.69 -11.25 3.14
CA ASN A 17 4.73 -11.89 3.95
C ASN A 17 4.42 -11.76 5.46
N LEU A 18 3.28 -11.14 5.81
CA LEU A 18 2.83 -11.05 7.19
C LEU A 18 2.12 -12.35 7.59
N PRO A 19 2.25 -12.79 8.86
CA PRO A 19 1.59 -14.01 9.34
C PRO A 19 0.06 -13.96 9.24
N GLU A 20 -0.52 -12.76 9.28
CA GLU A 20 -1.96 -12.53 9.44
C GLU A 20 -2.75 -12.57 8.12
N GLY A 21 -2.09 -12.62 6.96
CA GLY A 21 -2.74 -12.48 5.67
C GLY A 21 -2.08 -13.30 4.56
N ASP A 22 -2.87 -13.97 3.71
CA ASP A 22 -2.37 -14.59 2.47
C ASP A 22 -1.95 -13.52 1.44
N PHE A 23 -2.72 -12.44 1.35
CA PHE A 23 -2.51 -11.32 0.44
C PHE A 23 -2.69 -9.98 1.15
N VAL A 24 -2.19 -8.92 0.51
CA VAL A 24 -2.35 -7.55 0.97
C VAL A 24 -2.75 -6.61 -0.15
N ILE A 25 -3.58 -5.63 0.18
CA ILE A 25 -3.87 -4.44 -0.62
C ILE A 25 -3.35 -3.22 0.14
N ASN A 26 -2.48 -2.43 -0.49
CA ASN A 26 -2.08 -1.12 0.01
C ASN A 26 -2.52 -0.08 -1.03
N PRO A 27 -3.61 0.67 -0.81
CA PRO A 27 -4.12 1.66 -1.77
C PRO A 27 -3.17 2.83 -1.96
N TYR A 28 -2.31 3.07 -0.97
CA TYR A 28 -1.37 4.18 -0.96
C TYR A 28 0.10 3.70 -0.99
N VAL A 29 1.00 4.67 -1.01
CA VAL A 29 2.41 4.54 -0.61
C VAL A 29 2.74 5.74 0.25
N GLY A 30 3.31 5.53 1.43
CA GLY A 30 3.51 6.61 2.40
C GLY A 30 2.34 6.76 3.38
N CYS A 31 2.41 7.78 4.21
CA CYS A 31 1.45 8.09 5.27
C CYS A 31 1.66 9.54 5.74
N MET A 32 0.60 10.23 6.14
CA MET A 32 0.65 11.62 6.65
C MET A 32 0.89 11.70 8.16
N HIS A 33 0.68 10.61 8.92
CA HIS A 33 0.81 10.63 10.38
C HIS A 33 2.26 10.76 10.87
N GLY A 34 3.23 10.15 10.17
CA GLY A 34 4.65 10.30 10.50
C GLY A 34 5.07 9.71 11.85
N CYS A 35 4.39 8.67 12.35
CA CYS A 35 4.65 8.11 13.68
C CYS A 35 6.12 7.69 13.86
N LYS A 36 6.73 8.06 14.99
CA LYS A 36 8.14 7.73 15.30
C LYS A 36 8.41 6.22 15.35
N TYR A 37 7.41 5.45 15.75
CA TYR A 37 7.44 3.98 15.86
C TYR A 37 6.86 3.25 14.64
N CYS A 38 6.55 3.97 13.54
CA CYS A 38 5.91 3.36 12.39
C CYS A 38 6.84 2.33 11.72
N TYR A 39 6.46 1.06 11.78
CA TYR A 39 7.23 0.01 11.13
C TYR A 39 7.24 0.19 9.60
N ALA A 40 6.15 0.66 9.00
CA ALA A 40 6.03 0.89 7.56
C ALA A 40 7.02 1.93 7.00
N ARG A 41 7.72 2.70 7.86
CA ARG A 41 8.76 3.66 7.45
C ARG A 41 9.83 3.03 6.54
N PHE A 42 10.13 1.74 6.70
CA PHE A 42 11.11 1.06 5.84
C PHE A 42 10.69 1.08 4.36
N MET A 43 9.39 1.19 4.05
CA MET A 43 8.88 1.19 2.68
C MET A 43 9.49 2.29 1.84
N LYS A 44 9.88 3.42 2.44
CA LYS A 44 10.52 4.55 1.73
C LYS A 44 11.66 4.11 0.82
N ARG A 45 12.45 3.10 1.22
CA ARG A 45 13.59 2.57 0.45
C ARG A 45 13.22 2.01 -0.94
N PHE A 46 11.93 1.75 -1.19
CA PHE A 46 11.41 1.21 -2.44
C PHE A 46 10.66 2.22 -3.31
N THR A 47 10.59 3.49 -2.88
CA THR A 47 9.62 4.47 -3.42
C THR A 47 10.27 5.65 -4.13
N GLY A 48 11.60 5.76 -4.07
CA GLY A 48 12.34 6.90 -4.63
C GLY A 48 12.14 8.22 -3.87
N HIS A 49 11.26 8.25 -2.85
CA HIS A 49 11.04 9.43 -2.04
C HIS A 49 12.29 9.84 -1.25
N THR A 50 12.58 11.13 -1.28
CA THR A 50 13.63 11.75 -0.46
C THR A 50 13.04 12.42 0.78
N GLU A 51 11.74 12.71 0.73
CA GLU A 51 10.95 13.37 1.76
C GLU A 51 10.92 12.57 3.08
N PRO A 52 10.89 13.22 4.25
CA PRO A 52 10.69 12.53 5.52
C PRO A 52 9.43 11.64 5.53
N TRP A 53 9.48 10.52 6.25
CA TRP A 53 8.26 9.72 6.52
C TRP A 53 7.24 10.58 7.26
N GLY A 54 5.97 10.52 6.88
CA GLY A 54 4.95 11.46 7.36
C GLY A 54 4.70 12.65 6.44
N SER A 55 5.52 12.86 5.41
CA SER A 55 5.42 14.04 4.54
C SER A 55 5.16 13.74 3.07
N PHE A 56 4.77 12.50 2.75
CA PHE A 56 4.35 12.12 1.41
C PHE A 56 3.27 11.03 1.43
N VAL A 57 2.39 11.07 0.42
CA VAL A 57 1.44 10.01 0.08
C VAL A 57 1.30 9.92 -1.45
N ASP A 58 1.54 8.73 -2.00
CA ASP A 58 1.14 8.42 -3.38
C ASP A 58 -0.17 7.62 -3.39
N ILE A 59 -1.14 8.08 -4.16
CA ILE A 59 -2.48 7.51 -4.30
C ILE A 59 -2.53 6.62 -5.54
N LYS A 60 -2.84 5.33 -5.37
CA LYS A 60 -3.02 4.40 -6.51
C LYS A 60 -4.43 4.55 -7.09
N ILE A 61 -4.61 5.52 -7.96
CA ILE A 61 -5.92 5.90 -8.50
C ILE A 61 -6.62 4.77 -9.28
N ASN A 62 -5.87 3.81 -9.83
CA ASN A 62 -6.40 2.65 -10.54
C ASN A 62 -6.55 1.39 -9.66
N ALA A 63 -6.52 1.52 -8.33
CA ALA A 63 -6.61 0.39 -7.41
C ALA A 63 -7.87 -0.46 -7.65
N GLY A 64 -9.03 0.18 -7.85
CA GLY A 64 -10.30 -0.51 -8.12
C GLY A 64 -10.28 -1.28 -9.44
N ASP A 65 -9.72 -0.69 -10.49
CA ASP A 65 -9.63 -1.31 -11.83
C ASP A 65 -8.74 -2.56 -11.84
N LEU A 66 -7.78 -2.62 -10.92
CA LEU A 66 -6.85 -3.74 -10.78
C LEU A 66 -7.44 -4.93 -10.01
N ILE A 67 -8.66 -4.82 -9.48
CA ILE A 67 -9.35 -5.94 -8.84
C ILE A 67 -9.92 -6.85 -9.94
N PRO A 68 -9.42 -8.10 -10.08
CA PRO A 68 -9.85 -8.98 -11.15
C PRO A 68 -11.30 -9.44 -10.95
N LYS A 69 -12.12 -9.28 -11.99
CA LYS A 69 -13.49 -9.78 -12.03
C LYS A 69 -13.50 -11.28 -12.30
N GLY A 70 -14.32 -12.02 -11.55
CA GLY A 70 -14.60 -13.44 -11.82
C GLY A 70 -13.43 -14.42 -11.58
N THR A 71 -12.41 -14.05 -10.78
CA THR A 71 -11.31 -14.97 -10.46
C THR A 71 -11.59 -15.81 -9.22
N ASN A 72 -11.17 -17.08 -9.24
CA ASN A 72 -11.17 -17.96 -8.06
C ASN A 72 -9.84 -17.93 -7.28
N LYS A 73 -8.83 -17.17 -7.75
CA LYS A 73 -7.48 -17.15 -7.18
C LYS A 73 -7.43 -16.80 -5.69
N TYR A 74 -8.34 -15.94 -5.24
CA TYR A 74 -8.41 -15.44 -3.86
C TYR A 74 -9.51 -16.10 -3.03
N LYS A 75 -10.16 -17.13 -3.56
CA LYS A 75 -11.26 -17.82 -2.86
C LYS A 75 -10.72 -18.54 -1.62
N LYS A 76 -11.38 -18.36 -0.47
CA LYS A 76 -10.96 -18.88 0.85
C LYS A 76 -9.56 -18.42 1.29
N LYS A 77 -9.13 -17.25 0.84
CA LYS A 77 -7.86 -16.61 1.21
C LYS A 77 -8.13 -15.29 1.90
N SER A 78 -7.29 -14.92 2.86
CA SER A 78 -7.39 -13.61 3.52
C SER A 78 -6.68 -12.53 2.71
N ILE A 79 -7.31 -11.35 2.64
CA ILE A 79 -6.69 -10.15 2.07
C ILE A 79 -6.70 -9.07 3.14
N THR A 80 -5.53 -8.74 3.67
CA THR A 80 -5.36 -7.62 4.60
C THR A 80 -5.32 -6.32 3.82
N ILE A 81 -6.01 -5.29 4.30
CA ILE A 81 -5.94 -3.96 3.72
C ILE A 81 -5.06 -3.08 4.60
N SER A 82 -4.21 -2.27 3.96
CA SER A 82 -3.42 -1.24 4.61
C SER A 82 -2.43 -1.78 5.65
N SER A 83 -1.67 -2.82 5.30
CA SER A 83 -0.62 -3.29 6.21
C SER A 83 0.47 -2.24 6.39
N VAL A 84 0.90 -1.57 5.32
CA VAL A 84 1.99 -0.57 5.36
C VAL A 84 1.55 0.83 4.95
N THR A 85 0.24 1.08 5.01
CA THR A 85 -0.38 2.37 4.68
C THR A 85 -1.49 2.66 5.67
N ASP A 86 -2.02 3.88 5.69
CA ASP A 86 -3.08 4.32 6.59
C ASP A 86 -4.24 4.85 5.71
N PRO A 87 -5.43 4.21 5.73
CA PRO A 87 -6.53 4.51 4.81
C PRO A 87 -7.35 5.75 5.17
#